data_AF-A0A9E5ND87-F1
#
_entry.id   AF-A0A9E5ND87-F1
#
_cell.length_a   1.000
_cell.length_b   1.000
_cell.length_c   1.000
_cell.angle_alpha   90.00
_cell.angle_beta   90.00
_cell.angle_gamma   90.00
#
_symmetry.space_group_name_H-M   'P 1'
#
loop_
_entity.id
_entity.type
_entity.pdbx_description
1 polymer ?
#
loop_
_entity_poly.entity_id
_entity_poly.type
_entity_poly.pdbx_seq_one_letter_code
_entity_poly.pdbx_strand_id
1 'polypeptide(L)'
;MSESLRSPSYEDYTLPPLELLAEPEYSFAAVQSKVVKAKAAALEQLLSEFNINARVVAADTGPVVTMFELELAAGVKVSQIGALANDM
;
A
#
# COMPACT_ATOMS: atom_id res chain seq x y z
N MET A 1 41.93 -6.20 38.35
CA MET A 1 41.80 -6.58 36.94
C MET A 1 40.56 -5.86 36.42
N SER A 2 40.74 -4.73 35.73
CA SER A 2 39.66 -3.90 35.20
C SER A 2 39.97 -3.61 33.75
N GLU A 3 39.33 -4.37 32.85
CA GLU A 3 39.40 -4.18 31.41
C GLU A 3 38.61 -2.92 31.04
N SER A 4 39.31 -1.92 30.49
CA SER A 4 38.69 -0.70 29.98
C SER A 4 38.26 -0.95 28.54
N LEU A 5 36.95 -0.87 28.28
CA LEU A 5 36.35 -1.02 26.96
C LEU A 5 36.82 0.15 26.07
N ARG A 6 37.77 -0.11 25.17
CA ARG A 6 38.13 0.83 24.11
C ARG A 6 36.92 1.03 23.19
N SER A 7 36.39 2.24 23.17
CA SER A 7 35.41 2.64 22.16
C SER A 7 36.10 2.66 20.79
N PRO A 8 35.51 2.08 19.73
CA PRO A 8 36.10 2.12 18.41
C PRO A 8 36.18 3.58 17.92
N SER A 9 37.40 4.02 17.53
CA SER A 9 37.63 5.28 16.84
C SER A 9 37.33 5.10 15.36
N TYR A 10 36.52 5.99 14.78
CA TYR A 10 36.15 6.00 13.37
C TYR A 10 37.07 6.91 12.51
N GLU A 11 38.27 7.22 13.00
CA GLU A 11 39.19 8.20 12.37
C GLU A 11 39.58 7.87 10.92
N ASP A 12 39.54 6.59 10.53
CA ASP A 12 39.85 6.14 9.15
C ASP A 12 38.61 5.74 8.33
N TYR A 13 37.39 6.05 8.80
CA TYR A 13 36.16 5.69 8.09
C TYR A 13 35.93 6.58 6.87
N THR A 14 35.88 5.97 5.68
CA THR A 14 35.48 6.63 4.44
C THR A 14 34.04 6.25 4.10
N LEU A 15 33.18 7.25 3.90
CA LEU A 15 31.79 7.02 3.51
C LEU A 15 31.74 6.38 2.11
N PRO A 16 31.07 5.22 1.94
CA PRO A 16 30.94 4.59 0.64
C PRO A 16 30.10 5.45 -0.33
N PRO A 17 30.39 5.39 -1.65
CA PRO A 17 29.61 6.09 -2.65
C PRO A 17 28.23 5.45 -2.85
N LEU A 18 27.24 6.26 -3.25
CA LEU A 18 25.86 5.82 -3.49
C LEU A 18 25.72 4.86 -4.67
N GLU A 19 26.72 4.81 -5.57
CA GLU A 19 26.73 3.90 -6.74
C GLU A 19 26.75 2.40 -6.34
N LEU A 20 27.02 2.09 -5.07
CA LEU A 20 26.89 0.73 -4.53
C LEU A 20 25.43 0.32 -4.33
N LEU A 21 24.47 1.26 -4.35
CA LEU A 21 23.05 0.97 -4.28
C LEU A 21 22.51 0.54 -5.65
N ALA A 22 21.55 -0.38 -5.64
CA ALA A 22 20.84 -0.73 -6.85
C ALA A 22 19.93 0.42 -7.29
N GLU A 23 19.84 0.63 -8.61
CA GLU A 23 18.89 1.56 -9.21
C GLU A 23 17.44 1.13 -8.91
N PRO A 24 16.53 2.07 -8.64
CA PRO A 24 15.12 1.77 -8.43
C PRO A 24 14.46 1.24 -9.71
N GLU A 25 13.55 0.28 -9.56
CA GLU A 25 12.77 -0.27 -10.66
C GLU A 25 11.56 0.63 -10.99
N TYR A 26 11.43 1.05 -12.25
CA TYR A 26 10.34 1.91 -12.72
C TYR A 26 9.43 1.16 -13.71
N SER A 27 8.80 0.05 -13.31
CA SER A 27 8.07 -0.80 -14.26
C SER A 27 6.55 -0.60 -14.29
N PHE A 28 5.95 0.11 -13.33
CA PHE A 28 4.49 0.00 -13.11
C PHE A 28 3.62 1.21 -13.47
N ALA A 29 4.19 2.40 -13.68
CA ALA A 29 3.40 3.63 -13.82
C ALA A 29 2.44 3.60 -15.04
N ALA A 30 2.88 3.05 -16.17
CA ALA A 30 2.08 3.06 -17.41
C ALA A 30 0.83 2.15 -17.36
N VAL A 31 0.85 1.09 -16.56
CA VAL A 31 -0.25 0.11 -16.47
C VAL A 31 -1.14 0.38 -15.26
N GLN A 32 -0.65 1.15 -14.28
CA GLN A 32 -1.28 1.41 -12.99
C GLN A 32 -2.73 1.88 -13.12
N SER A 33 -3.01 2.90 -13.95
CA SER A 33 -4.38 3.41 -14.10
C SER A 33 -5.38 2.36 -14.60
N LYS A 34 -4.96 1.49 -15.54
CA LYS A 34 -5.80 0.40 -16.05
C LYS A 34 -6.05 -0.66 -14.98
N VAL A 35 -5.02 -1.02 -14.22
CA VAL A 35 -5.15 -1.98 -13.10
C VAL A 35 -6.09 -1.43 -12.04
N VAL A 36 -5.90 -0.17 -11.63
CA VAL A 36 -6.71 0.49 -10.59
C VAL A 36 -8.19 0.53 -11.00
N LYS A 37 -8.50 0.88 -12.26
CA LYS A 37 -9.88 0.87 -12.77
C LYS A 37 -10.49 -0.52 -12.78
N ALA A 38 -9.74 -1.54 -13.22
CA ALA A 38 -10.22 -2.92 -13.23
C ALA A 38 -10.46 -3.44 -11.80
N LYS A 39 -9.57 -3.09 -10.86
CA LYS A 39 -9.71 -3.44 -9.45
C LYS A 39 -10.90 -2.72 -8.79
N ALA A 40 -11.13 -1.45 -9.12
CA ALA A 40 -12.31 -0.71 -8.65
C ALA A 40 -13.61 -1.39 -9.08
N ALA A 41 -13.74 -1.75 -10.37
CA ALA A 41 -14.91 -2.45 -10.87
C ALA A 41 -15.11 -3.82 -10.19
N ALA A 42 -14.03 -4.57 -9.98
CA ALA A 42 -14.09 -5.85 -9.27
C ALA A 42 -14.52 -5.68 -7.80
N LEU A 43 -14.06 -4.63 -7.12
CA LEU A 43 -14.45 -4.33 -5.75
C LEU A 43 -15.95 -4.00 -5.65
N GLU A 44 -16.48 -3.15 -6.53
CA GLU A 44 -17.91 -2.83 -6.58
C GLU A 44 -18.76 -4.08 -6.84
N GLN A 45 -18.35 -4.94 -7.78
CA GLN A 45 -19.04 -6.18 -8.07
C GLN A 45 -19.05 -7.11 -6.86
N LEU A 46 -17.90 -7.30 -6.22
CA LEU A 46 -17.79 -8.14 -5.04
C LEU A 46 -18.69 -7.65 -3.90
N LEU A 47 -18.69 -6.34 -3.61
CA LEU A 47 -19.59 -5.76 -2.61
C LEU A 47 -21.07 -6.02 -2.97
N SER A 48 -21.43 -5.90 -4.25
CA SER A 48 -22.78 -6.22 -4.73
C SER A 48 -23.18 -7.67 -4.49
N GLU A 49 -22.26 -8.64 -4.62
CA GLU A 49 -22.53 -10.06 -4.38
C GLU A 49 -22.92 -10.33 -2.91
N PHE A 50 -22.46 -9.49 -1.98
CA PHE A 50 -22.85 -9.51 -0.57
C PHE A 50 -24.05 -8.60 -0.25
N ASN A 51 -24.77 -8.13 -1.27
CA ASN A 51 -25.87 -7.15 -1.16
C ASN A 51 -25.45 -5.80 -0.54
N ILE A 52 -24.18 -5.43 -0.68
CA ILE A 52 -23.64 -4.13 -0.25
C ILE A 52 -23.56 -3.22 -1.48
N ASN A 53 -24.53 -2.31 -1.60
CA ASN A 53 -24.51 -1.31 -2.67
C ASN A 53 -23.53 -0.18 -2.32
N ALA A 54 -22.40 -0.14 -3.02
CA ALA A 54 -21.37 0.87 -2.88
C ALA A 54 -20.76 1.23 -4.25
N ARG A 55 -20.19 2.43 -4.35
CA ARG A 55 -19.49 2.91 -5.55
C ARG A 55 -18.12 3.44 -5.18
N VAL A 56 -17.10 3.14 -5.99
CA VAL A 56 -15.79 3.75 -5.91
C VAL A 56 -15.87 5.14 -6.54
N VAL A 57 -15.61 6.17 -5.74
CA VAL A 57 -15.64 7.58 -6.19
C VAL A 57 -14.26 8.15 -6.44
N ALA A 58 -13.24 7.62 -5.76
CA ALA A 58 -11.85 7.99 -5.94
C ALA A 58 -10.92 6.81 -5.66
N ALA A 59 -9.70 6.90 -6.19
CA ALA A 59 -8.63 5.97 -5.90
C ALA A 59 -7.30 6.73 -5.78
N ASP A 60 -6.55 6.46 -4.71
CA ASP A 60 -5.22 7.00 -4.48
C ASP A 60 -4.21 5.85 -4.38
N THR A 61 -3.20 5.85 -5.25
CA THR A 61 -2.22 4.77 -5.34
C THR A 61 -0.89 5.22 -4.74
N GLY A 62 -0.54 4.64 -3.58
CA GLY A 62 0.78 4.75 -2.99
C GLY A 62 1.77 3.71 -3.54
N PRO A 63 3.01 3.67 -3.00
CA PRO A 63 4.05 2.74 -3.46
C PRO A 63 3.70 1.26 -3.28
N VAL A 64 2.98 0.94 -2.20
CA VAL A 64 2.67 -0.45 -1.80
C VAL A 64 1.17 -0.76 -1.88
N VAL A 65 0.31 0.22 -1.58
CA VAL A 65 -1.13 0.03 -1.45
C VAL A 65 -1.90 1.06 -2.28
N THR A 66 -3.12 0.71 -2.67
CA THR A 66 -4.09 1.64 -3.27
C THR A 66 -5.28 1.80 -2.32
N MET A 67 -5.61 3.03 -1.98
CA MET A 67 -6.81 3.38 -1.23
C MET A 67 -7.96 3.64 -2.20
N PHE A 68 -9.08 2.93 -2.01
CA PHE A 68 -10.33 3.20 -2.73
C PHE A 68 -11.31 3.90 -1.80
N GLU A 69 -11.84 5.04 -2.24
CA GLU A 69 -12.89 5.74 -1.52
C GLU A 69 -14.24 5.22 -1.99
N LEU A 70 -15.07 4.78 -1.03
CA LEU A 70 -16.37 4.19 -1.29
C LEU A 70 -17.49 5.11 -0.81
N GLU A 71 -18.41 5.42 -1.72
CA GLU A 71 -19.71 5.99 -1.39
C GLU A 71 -20.72 4.86 -1.20
N LEU A 72 -21.35 4.81 -0.02
CA LEU A 72 -22.29 3.76 0.33
C LEU A 72 -23.73 4.20 0.07
N ALA A 73 -24.58 3.29 -0.40
CA ALA A 73 -26.00 3.55 -0.49
C ALA A 73 -26.62 3.78 0.90
N ALA A 74 -27.72 4.53 0.94
CA ALA A 74 -28.45 4.81 2.17
C ALA A 74 -28.85 3.51 2.89
N GLY A 75 -28.54 3.43 4.19
CA GLY A 75 -28.88 2.28 5.03
C GLY A 75 -27.82 1.17 5.10
N VAL A 76 -26.75 1.25 4.29
CA VAL A 76 -25.60 0.34 4.40
C VAL A 76 -24.75 0.73 5.61
N LYS A 77 -24.45 -0.22 6.50
CA LYS A 77 -23.62 0.02 7.67
C LYS A 77 -22.16 -0.30 7.38
N VAL A 78 -21.24 0.58 7.82
CA VAL A 78 -19.79 0.35 7.67
C VAL A 78 -19.34 -0.98 8.31
N SER A 79 -19.99 -1.41 9.39
CA SER A 79 -19.72 -2.70 10.04
C SER A 79 -19.96 -3.92 9.15
N GLN A 80 -20.85 -3.82 8.15
CA GLN A 80 -21.10 -4.90 7.19
C GLN A 80 -19.87 -5.11 6.30
N ILE A 81 -19.19 -4.03 5.90
CA ILE A 81 -17.97 -4.10 5.07
C ILE A 81 -16.79 -4.65 5.88
N GLY A 82 -16.62 -4.20 7.13
CA GLY A 82 -15.55 -4.68 8.00
C GLY A 82 -15.64 -6.18 8.30
N ALA A 83 -16.84 -6.76 8.31
CA ALA A 83 -17.03 -8.20 8.48
C ALA A 83 -16.52 -9.01 7.28
N LEU A 84 -16.65 -8.47 6.06
CA LEU A 84 -16.15 -9.12 4.83
C LEU A 84 -14.62 -9.03 4.70
N ALA A 85 -13.95 -8.07 5.35
CA ALA A 85 -12.51 -7.89 5.21
C ALA A 85 -11.68 -9.14 5.59
N ASN A 86 -12.24 -10.04 6.41
CA ASN A 86 -11.61 -11.32 6.76
C ASN A 86 -11.86 -12.43 5.73
N ASP A 87 -12.87 -12.28 4.86
CA ASP A 87 -13.27 -13.26 3.85
C ASP A 87 -12.75 -12.90 2.44
N MET A 88 -12.12 -11.73 2.29
CA MET A 88 -11.63 -11.13 1.03
C MET A 88 -10.12 -11.30 0.79
#